data_AF-A0A5B7C3Z6-F1
#
_entry.id   AF-A0A5B7C3Z6-F1
#
_cell.length_a   1.000
_cell.length_b   1.000
_cell.length_c   1.000
_cell.angle_alpha   90.00
_cell.angle_beta   90.00
_cell.angle_gamma   90.00
#
_symmetry.space_group_name_H-M   'P 1'
#
loop_
_entity.id
_entity.type
_entity.pdbx_description
1 polymer ?
#
loop_
_entity_poly.entity_id
_entity_poly.type
_entity_poly.pdbx_seq_one_letter_code
_entity_poly.pdbx_strand_id
1 'polypeptide(L)'
;KFDIFLNDRHWSGPLVPQSLSPTTVVSTFSVSGENLTFSINMTSDSTLPPILNAVEIYIIKQFQQSPTNQDDVIAVKDIQSLYKVERNWQGDPCVPKEYSWNGLVCSYDGYNSPSIISLNLSQ
;
A
#
# COMPACT_ATOMS: atom_id res chain seq x y z
N LYS A 1 -27.36 -9.69 -2.46
CA LYS A 1 -26.81 -9.25 -3.76
C LYS A 1 -26.65 -7.73 -3.72
N PHE A 2 -25.51 -7.19 -4.15
CA PHE A 2 -25.25 -5.75 -4.05
C PHE A 2 -24.31 -5.25 -5.14
N ASP A 3 -24.42 -3.97 -5.46
CA ASP A 3 -23.55 -3.24 -6.39
C ASP A 3 -22.60 -2.32 -5.60
N ILE A 4 -21.42 -2.08 -6.16
CA ILE A 4 -20.38 -1.23 -5.61
C ILE A 4 -20.24 0.01 -6.49
N PHE A 5 -20.18 1.18 -5.86
CA PHE A 5 -20.04 2.47 -6.50
C PHE A 5 -18.84 3.23 -5.94
N LEU A 6 -18.19 4.00 -6.81
CA LEU A 6 -17.14 4.94 -6.46
C LEU A 6 -17.47 6.29 -7.11
N ASN A 7 -17.61 7.33 -6.29
CA ASN A 7 -18.06 8.66 -6.71
C ASN A 7 -19.36 8.60 -7.54
N ASP A 8 -20.35 7.87 -7.02
CA ASP A 8 -21.65 7.60 -7.65
C ASP A 8 -21.59 6.87 -9.01
N ARG A 9 -20.40 6.46 -9.46
CA ARG A 9 -20.22 5.65 -10.66
C ARG A 9 -20.21 4.18 -10.30
N HIS A 10 -20.98 3.40 -11.05
CA HIS A 10 -20.98 1.96 -10.90
C HIS A 10 -19.58 1.41 -11.14
N TRP A 11 -18.99 0.78 -10.13
CA TRP A 11 -17.66 0.21 -10.19
C TRP A 11 -17.72 -1.30 -10.45
N SER A 12 -18.52 -2.05 -9.70
CA SER A 12 -18.61 -3.51 -9.82
C SER A 12 -19.94 -4.03 -9.28
N GLY A 13 -20.46 -5.09 -9.86
CA GLY A 13 -21.70 -5.71 -9.42
C GLY A 13 -22.58 -6.22 -10.56
N PRO A 14 -23.68 -6.90 -10.23
CA PRO A 14 -24.08 -7.26 -8.86
C PRO A 14 -23.30 -8.46 -8.30
N LEU A 15 -22.91 -8.36 -7.03
CA LEU A 15 -22.13 -9.39 -6.32
C LEU A 15 -23.00 -10.19 -5.36
N VAL A 16 -22.75 -11.49 -5.30
CA VAL A 16 -23.29 -12.41 -4.28
C VAL A 16 -22.09 -13.04 -3.57
N PRO A 17 -21.77 -12.64 -2.33
CA PRO A 17 -20.65 -13.22 -1.59
C PRO A 17 -20.83 -14.73 -1.41
N GLN A 18 -19.74 -15.47 -1.59
CA GLN A 18 -19.72 -16.89 -1.29
C GLN A 18 -19.63 -17.11 0.23
N SER A 19 -20.36 -18.10 0.75
CA SER A 19 -20.29 -18.45 2.17
C SER A 19 -18.88 -18.87 2.56
N LEU A 20 -18.38 -18.35 3.69
CA LEU A 20 -17.06 -18.65 4.27
C LEU A 20 -15.87 -18.33 3.37
N SER A 21 -16.06 -17.58 2.28
CA SER A 21 -14.99 -17.17 1.37
C SER A 21 -15.09 -15.68 1.05
N PRO A 22 -13.98 -14.92 1.11
CA PRO A 22 -14.01 -13.53 0.70
C PRO A 22 -14.20 -13.42 -0.81
N THR A 23 -14.87 -12.35 -1.23
CA THR A 23 -14.91 -11.90 -2.63
C THR A 23 -14.19 -10.56 -2.69
N THR A 24 -13.09 -10.48 -3.44
CA THR A 24 -12.26 -9.28 -3.54
C THR A 24 -12.49 -8.59 -4.87
N VAL A 25 -12.75 -7.28 -4.84
CA VAL A 25 -12.84 -6.42 -6.02
C VAL A 25 -11.65 -5.49 -6.00
N VAL A 26 -10.90 -5.45 -7.11
CA VAL A 26 -9.66 -4.67 -7.24
C VAL A 26 -9.84 -3.63 -8.34
N SER A 27 -9.37 -2.40 -8.09
CA SER A 27 -9.38 -1.34 -9.11
C SER A 27 -8.13 -1.47 -9.98
N THR A 28 -8.29 -1.33 -11.30
CA THR A 28 -7.18 -1.26 -12.25
C THR A 28 -6.83 0.18 -12.65
N PHE A 29 -7.49 1.16 -12.05
CA PHE A 29 -7.32 2.58 -12.34
C PHE A 29 -7.18 3.39 -11.04
N SER A 30 -6.42 4.49 -11.12
CA SER A 30 -6.33 5.48 -10.04
C SER A 30 -7.53 6.42 -10.08
N VAL A 31 -8.02 6.82 -8.92
CA VAL A 31 -9.03 7.88 -8.77
C VAL A 31 -8.42 9.06 -8.04
N SER A 32 -8.83 10.27 -8.42
CA SER A 32 -8.42 11.53 -7.77
C SER A 32 -9.65 12.33 -7.38
N GLY A 33 -9.60 12.99 -6.24
CA GLY A 33 -10.64 13.87 -5.73
C GLY A 33 -10.32 14.31 -4.30
N GLU A 34 -10.85 15.45 -3.87
CA GLU A 34 -10.71 15.92 -2.48
C GLU A 34 -11.39 14.93 -1.52
N ASN A 35 -12.58 14.46 -1.89
CA ASN A 35 -13.32 13.41 -1.21
C ASN A 35 -13.66 12.30 -2.20
N LEU A 36 -13.53 11.05 -1.75
CA LEU A 36 -13.94 9.87 -2.51
C LEU A 36 -15.13 9.23 -1.78
N THR A 37 -16.25 9.09 -2.48
CA THR A 37 -17.45 8.45 -1.94
C THR A 37 -17.49 7.01 -2.39
N PHE A 38 -17.23 6.10 -1.47
CA PHE A 38 -17.42 4.67 -1.67
C PHE A 38 -18.81 4.27 -1.18
N SER A 39 -19.56 3.51 -1.96
CA SER A 39 -20.90 3.04 -1.56
C SER A 39 -21.16 1.61 -2.02
N ILE A 40 -21.86 0.85 -1.19
CA ILE A 40 -22.33 -0.50 -1.48
C ILE A 40 -23.83 -0.53 -1.32
N ASN A 41 -24.54 -0.78 -2.43
CA ASN A 41 -25.99 -0.66 -2.47
C ASN A 41 -26.61 -2.03 -2.70
N MET A 42 -27.58 -2.36 -1.86
CA MET A 42 -28.40 -3.56 -2.03
C MET A 42 -29.18 -3.47 -3.34
N THR A 43 -29.23 -4.55 -4.13
CA THR A 43 -30.11 -4.60 -5.30
C THR A 43 -31.56 -4.81 -4.90
N SER A 44 -32.51 -4.44 -5.76
CA SER A 44 -33.96 -4.55 -5.47
C SER A 44 -34.44 -5.98 -5.20
N ASP A 45 -33.73 -6.99 -5.70
CA ASP A 45 -34.04 -8.41 -5.54
C ASP A 45 -33.22 -9.09 -4.42
N SER A 46 -32.46 -8.33 -3.63
CA SER A 46 -31.73 -8.87 -2.49
C SER A 46 -32.60 -8.90 -1.23
N THR A 47 -32.53 -9.99 -0.48
CA THR A 47 -33.24 -10.14 0.80
C THR A 47 -32.39 -9.75 2.02
N LEU A 48 -31.08 -9.53 1.82
CA LEU A 48 -30.12 -9.23 2.87
C LEU A 48 -29.32 -7.96 2.50
N PRO A 49 -28.93 -7.16 3.52
CA PRO A 49 -28.07 -5.99 3.30
C PRO A 49 -26.68 -6.41 2.78
N PRO A 50 -25.92 -5.48 2.16
CA PRO A 50 -24.55 -5.71 1.75
C PRO A 50 -23.66 -6.00 2.97
N ILE A 51 -22.59 -6.78 2.76
CA ILE A 51 -21.56 -7.06 3.77
C ILE A 51 -20.19 -6.61 3.23
N LEU A 52 -19.39 -6.00 4.11
CA LEU A 52 -18.05 -5.53 3.80
C LEU A 52 -17.10 -5.99 4.90
N ASN A 53 -16.10 -6.80 4.54
CA ASN A 53 -15.13 -7.31 5.50
C ASN A 53 -13.94 -6.36 5.66
N ALA A 54 -13.40 -5.86 4.54
CA ALA A 54 -12.23 -5.00 4.53
C ALA A 54 -12.24 -4.09 3.28
N VAL A 55 -11.55 -2.96 3.38
CA VAL A 55 -11.25 -2.05 2.26
C VAL A 55 -9.78 -1.67 2.36
N GLU A 56 -9.08 -1.79 1.25
CA GLU A 56 -7.69 -1.34 1.11
C GLU A 56 -7.65 -0.15 0.17
N ILE A 57 -7.03 0.94 0.61
CA ILE A 57 -6.88 2.16 -0.18
C ILE A 57 -5.39 2.43 -0.36
N TYR A 58 -4.95 2.42 -1.61
CA TYR A 58 -3.57 2.73 -1.97
C TYR A 58 -3.49 4.18 -2.44
N ILE A 59 -2.73 5.00 -1.72
CA ILE A 59 -2.52 6.41 -2.04
C ILE A 59 -1.12 6.56 -2.62
N ILE A 60 -1.04 7.09 -3.84
CA ILE A 60 0.25 7.46 -4.43
C ILE A 60 0.75 8.70 -3.69
N LYS A 61 1.78 8.53 -2.86
CA LYS A 61 2.50 9.64 -2.23
C LYS A 61 3.67 10.02 -3.13
N GLN A 62 3.59 11.20 -3.74
CA GLN A 62 4.74 11.81 -4.38
C GLN A 62 5.58 12.49 -3.30
N PHE A 63 6.77 11.96 -3.06
CA PHE A 63 7.75 12.61 -2.20
C PHE A 63 8.52 13.65 -3.02
N GLN A 64 8.79 14.81 -2.43
CA GLN A 64 9.72 15.79 -3.03
C GLN A 64 11.16 15.24 -3.05
N GLN A 65 11.44 14.29 -2.17
CA GLN A 65 12.74 13.65 -2.02
C GLN A 65 12.88 12.54 -3.07
N SER A 66 14.05 12.48 -3.70
CA SER A 66 14.45 11.33 -4.53
C SER A 66 14.41 10.04 -3.69
N PRO A 67 14.02 8.89 -4.28
CA PRO A 67 14.06 7.62 -3.58
C PRO A 67 15.50 7.25 -3.21
N THR A 68 15.65 6.27 -2.30
CA THR A 68 16.97 5.72 -1.95
C THR A 68 17.72 5.26 -3.20
N ASN A 69 19.05 5.41 -3.21
CA ASN A 69 19.91 4.93 -4.28
C ASN A 69 19.56 3.47 -4.61
N GLN A 70 19.28 3.19 -5.89
CA GLN A 70 18.76 1.89 -6.31
C GLN A 70 19.72 0.74 -6.02
N ASP A 71 21.04 0.97 -6.11
CA ASP A 71 22.05 -0.06 -5.83
C ASP A 71 22.06 -0.40 -4.33
N ASP A 72 21.90 0.59 -3.46
CA ASP A 72 21.77 0.41 -2.03
C ASP A 72 20.49 -0.37 -1.68
N VAL A 73 19.37 -0.09 -2.36
CA VAL A 73 18.10 -0.81 -2.19
C VAL A 73 18.25 -2.30 -2.53
N ILE A 74 18.93 -2.60 -3.64
CA ILE A 74 19.17 -3.98 -4.06
C ILE A 74 20.06 -4.68 -3.02
N ALA A 75 21.19 -4.07 -2.66
CA ALA A 75 22.13 -4.65 -1.72
C ALA A 75 21.50 -4.93 -0.33
N VAL A 76 20.73 -3.99 0.21
CA VAL A 76 20.11 -4.17 1.54
C VAL A 76 18.98 -5.21 1.52
N LYS A 77 18.26 -5.36 0.41
CA LYS A 77 17.25 -6.43 0.25
C LYS A 77 17.87 -7.81 0.16
N ASP A 78 19.02 -7.94 -0.50
CA ASP A 78 19.77 -9.19 -0.52
C ASP A 78 20.24 -9.57 0.89
N ILE A 79 20.74 -8.59 1.67
CA ILE A 79 21.09 -8.79 3.08
C ILE A 79 19.86 -9.16 3.92
N GLN A 80 18.72 -8.47 3.72
CA GLN A 80 17.46 -8.78 4.40
C GLN A 80 17.08 -10.25 4.21
N SER A 81 17.14 -10.71 2.96
CA SER A 81 16.80 -12.08 2.57
C SER A 81 17.79 -13.09 3.15
N LEU A 82 19.10 -12.80 3.07
CA LEU A 82 20.15 -13.70 3.53
C LEU A 82 20.13 -13.90 5.05
N TYR A 83 19.98 -12.80 5.80
CA TYR A 83 19.99 -12.81 7.27
C TYR A 83 18.59 -12.98 7.88
N LYS A 84 17.54 -13.10 7.05
CA LYS A 84 16.14 -13.22 7.47
C LYS A 84 15.75 -12.13 8.47
N VAL A 85 16.07 -10.88 8.13
CA VAL A 85 15.83 -9.74 9.01
C VAL A 85 14.33 -9.47 9.12
N GLU A 86 13.78 -9.66 10.32
CA GLU A 86 12.38 -9.39 10.64
C GLU A 86 12.28 -8.07 11.42
N ARG A 87 12.19 -6.95 10.70
CA ARG A 87 12.06 -5.58 11.22
C ARG A 87 11.03 -4.79 10.41
N ASN A 88 10.97 -3.47 10.57
CA ASN A 88 10.18 -2.56 9.71
C ASN A 88 10.73 -2.43 8.28
N TRP A 89 11.45 -3.42 7.77
CA TRP A 89 12.12 -3.38 6.48
C TRP A 89 11.13 -3.69 5.35
N GLN A 90 10.29 -2.70 5.04
CA GLN A 90 9.36 -2.72 3.91
C GLN A 90 9.35 -1.37 3.19
N GLY A 91 9.21 -1.39 1.87
CA GLY A 91 9.18 -0.16 1.06
C GLY A 91 10.57 0.39 0.71
N ASP A 92 10.71 1.71 0.75
CA ASP A 92 11.98 2.41 0.52
C ASP A 92 12.80 2.47 1.83
N PRO A 93 14.10 2.14 1.83
CA PRO A 93 14.90 2.04 3.05
C PRO A 93 15.12 3.34 3.81
N CYS A 94 15.17 4.48 3.13
CA CYS A 94 15.52 5.77 3.74
C CYS A 94 14.40 6.81 3.67
N VAL A 95 13.47 6.70 2.72
CA VAL A 95 12.46 7.72 2.44
C VAL A 95 11.04 7.19 2.68
N PRO A 96 10.17 7.96 3.37
CA PRO A 96 10.44 9.23 4.07
C PRO A 96 11.35 9.05 5.29
N LYS A 97 12.15 10.08 5.61
CA LYS A 97 13.17 10.04 6.69
C LYS A 97 12.60 9.57 8.03
N GLU A 98 11.37 9.99 8.35
CA GLU A 98 10.66 9.65 9.59
C GLU A 98 10.30 8.15 9.67
N TYR A 99 10.31 7.45 8.54
CA TYR A 99 9.93 6.05 8.41
C TYR A 99 11.05 5.18 7.80
N SER A 100 12.30 5.67 7.87
CA SER A 100 13.48 4.89 7.48
C SER A 100 13.58 3.57 8.25
N TRP A 101 14.20 2.57 7.63
CA TRP A 101 14.32 1.24 8.21
C TRP A 101 15.19 1.21 9.46
N ASN A 102 14.76 0.46 10.48
CA ASN A 102 15.45 0.34 11.75
C ASN A 102 16.79 -0.36 11.58
N GLY A 103 17.84 0.24 12.12
CA GLY A 103 19.20 -0.25 12.01
C GLY A 103 19.91 0.19 10.73
N LEU A 104 19.31 1.05 9.90
CA LEU A 104 20.02 1.77 8.86
C LEU A 104 20.34 3.20 9.31
N VAL A 105 21.47 3.71 8.84
CA VAL A 105 21.71 5.16 8.80
C VAL A 105 21.88 5.54 7.34
N CYS A 106 21.11 6.53 6.90
CA CYS A 106 21.19 7.06 5.55
C CYS A 106 21.80 8.46 5.54
N SER A 107 22.56 8.78 4.50
CA SER A 107 22.99 10.14 4.21
C SER A 107 21.89 10.89 3.47
N TYR A 108 21.58 12.10 3.93
CA TYR A 108 20.61 13.00 3.30
C TYR A 108 21.32 14.31 2.98
N ASP A 109 21.57 14.57 1.69
CA ASP A 109 22.14 15.85 1.23
C ASP A 109 21.07 16.79 0.66
N GLY A 110 19.82 16.32 0.52
CA GLY A 110 18.66 17.09 0.08
C GLY A 110 18.57 17.31 -1.44
N TYR A 111 19.61 16.93 -2.20
CA TYR A 111 19.67 17.12 -3.65
C TYR A 111 19.75 15.80 -4.41
N ASN A 112 20.39 14.79 -3.82
CA ASN A 112 20.59 13.47 -4.41
C ASN A 112 19.73 12.41 -3.71
N SER A 113 19.64 11.25 -4.35
CA SER A 113 19.08 10.05 -3.73
C SER A 113 19.82 9.72 -2.44
N PRO A 114 19.12 9.50 -1.31
CA PRO A 114 19.75 9.05 -0.08
C PRO A 114 20.55 7.77 -0.29
N SER A 115 21.69 7.65 0.39
CA SER A 115 22.52 6.45 0.35
C SER A 115 22.63 5.85 1.74
N ILE A 116 22.68 4.52 1.84
CA ILE A 116 22.84 3.78 3.09
C ILE A 116 24.32 3.84 3.48
N ILE A 117 24.63 4.53 4.58
CA ILE A 117 26.00 4.71 5.06
C ILE A 117 26.36 3.78 6.22
N SER A 118 25.37 3.19 6.89
CA SER A 118 25.62 2.14 7.86
C SER A 118 24.43 1.21 8.03
N LEU A 119 24.75 -0.01 8.46
CA LEU A 119 23.80 -1.07 8.74
C LEU A 119 24.18 -1.76 10.06
N ASN A 120 23.22 -1.86 10.97
CA ASN A 120 23.30 -2.57 12.22
C ASN A 120 22.36 -3.79 12.21
N LEU A 121 22.93 -4.99 12.10
CA LEU A 121 22.21 -6.28 12.10
C LEU A 121 22.13 -6.94 13.49
N SER A 122 22.66 -6.29 14.53
CA SER A 122 22.63 -6.83 15.90
C SER A 122 21.19 -6.96 16.39
N GLN A 123 20.90 -8.05 17.10
CA GLN A 123 19.61 -8.31 17.74
C GLN A 123 19.51 -7.63 19.10
#